data_AF-A0AA97GJ34-F1
#
_entry.id   AF-A0AA97GJ34-F1
#
_cell.length_a   1.000
_cell.length_b   1.000
_cell.length_c   1.000
_cell.angle_alpha   90.00
_cell.angle_beta   90.00
_cell.angle_gamma   90.00
#
_symmetry.space_group_name_H-M   'P 1'
#
loop_
_entity.id
_entity.type
_entity.pdbx_description
1 polymer ?
#
loop_
_entity_poly.entity_id
_entity_poly.type
_entity_poly.pdbx_seq_one_letter_code
_entity_poly.pdbx_strand_id
1 'polypeptide(L)'
;MAPNFTSSYSKDLNRKPECEREDEIESFHYLTVEGDLLKITEYALTGSEFHYYSKIVALGCTTEGFYADHAEFLRSHRFSDEHIIGELLELGMHAEEDDTLIGRVAYNDFTFF
;
A
#
# COMPACT_ATOMS: atom_id res chain seq x y z
N MET A 1 8.73 24.89 3.86
CA MET A 1 8.53 25.13 2.41
C MET A 1 7.52 24.11 1.92
N ALA A 2 6.46 24.54 1.23
CA ALA A 2 5.51 23.61 0.62
C ALA A 2 6.18 22.89 -0.57
N PRO A 3 6.01 21.57 -0.73
CA PRO A 3 6.63 20.84 -1.82
C PRO A 3 6.05 21.30 -3.17
N ASN A 4 6.95 21.56 -4.13
CA ASN A 4 6.59 21.90 -5.49
C ASN A 4 6.29 20.61 -6.26
N PHE A 5 5.02 20.31 -6.50
CA PHE A 5 4.58 19.20 -7.34
C PHE A 5 4.69 19.62 -8.82
N THR A 6 5.91 19.76 -9.34
CA THR A 6 6.12 19.94 -10.79
C THR A 6 6.02 18.57 -11.48
N SER A 7 5.46 18.55 -12.69
CA SER A 7 5.23 17.37 -13.54
C SER A 7 6.48 16.55 -13.92
N SER A 8 7.66 16.97 -13.48
CA SER A 8 8.95 16.26 -13.59
C SER A 8 9.33 15.49 -12.31
N TYR A 9 8.55 15.57 -11.24
CA TYR A 9 8.77 14.81 -10.02
C TYR A 9 8.31 13.36 -10.22
N SER A 10 9.14 12.60 -10.92
CA SER A 10 9.12 11.14 -10.84
C SER A 10 9.60 10.77 -9.43
N LYS A 11 8.68 10.37 -8.56
CA LYS A 11 9.08 9.65 -7.35
C LYS A 11 9.70 8.34 -7.82
N ASP A 12 11.01 8.22 -7.73
CA ASP A 12 11.65 6.91 -7.84
C ASP A 12 11.26 6.10 -6.60
N LEU A 13 10.22 5.28 -6.76
CA LEU A 13 9.70 4.44 -5.70
C LEU A 13 10.70 3.34 -5.30
N ASN A 14 11.73 3.06 -6.11
CA ASN A 14 12.76 2.09 -5.75
C ASN A 14 13.68 2.62 -4.65
N ARG A 15 13.82 3.94 -4.53
CA ARG A 15 14.68 4.54 -3.51
C ARG A 15 14.01 4.48 -2.14
N LYS A 16 14.66 3.82 -1.19
CA LYS A 16 14.22 3.77 0.21
C LYS A 16 14.95 4.84 1.02
N PRO A 17 14.41 5.26 2.18
CA PRO A 17 15.17 6.06 3.14
C PRO A 17 16.49 5.36 3.49
N GLU A 18 17.56 6.14 3.58
CA GLU A 18 18.84 5.64 4.07
C GLU A 18 18.70 5.32 5.56
N CYS A 19 19.07 4.11 5.95
CA CYS A 19 18.97 3.61 7.32
C CYS A 19 20.07 2.58 7.59
N GLU A 20 20.43 2.42 8.86
CA GLU A 20 21.32 1.35 9.32
C GLU A 20 20.56 0.02 9.45
N ARG A 21 19.29 0.10 9.86
CA ARG A 21 18.40 -1.04 10.05
C ARG A 21 16.96 -0.65 9.76
N GLU A 22 16.21 -1.57 9.19
CA GLU A 22 14.76 -1.51 9.03
C GLU A 22 14.12 -2.75 9.68
N ASP A 23 13.03 -2.55 10.43
CA ASP A 23 12.27 -3.61 11.09
C ASP A 23 10.79 -3.48 10.71
N GLU A 24 10.16 -4.55 10.22
CA GLU A 24 8.73 -4.57 9.92
C GLU A 24 7.91 -4.48 11.22
N ILE A 25 6.95 -3.55 11.25
CA ILE A 25 6.04 -3.33 12.38
C ILE A 25 4.75 -4.11 12.16
N GLU A 26 4.07 -3.81 11.05
CA GLU A 26 2.77 -4.37 10.71
C GLU A 26 2.54 -4.36 9.20
N SER A 27 1.74 -5.32 8.73
CA SER A 27 1.23 -5.39 7.36
C SER A 27 -0.29 -5.52 7.38
N PHE A 28 -0.99 -4.67 6.62
CA PHE A 28 -2.45 -4.71 6.50
C PHE A 28 -2.90 -4.46 5.06
N HIS A 29 -4.16 -4.77 4.78
CA HIS A 29 -4.76 -4.62 3.46
C HIS A 29 -5.76 -3.47 3.45
N TYR A 30 -5.88 -2.81 2.30
CA TYR A 30 -6.79 -1.70 2.08
C TYR A 30 -7.42 -1.84 0.69
N LEU A 31 -8.73 -1.62 0.60
CA LEU A 31 -9.48 -1.66 -0.66
C LEU A 31 -9.78 -0.24 -1.11
N THR A 32 -9.32 0.14 -2.31
CA THR A 32 -9.57 1.47 -2.87
C THR A 32 -11.03 1.65 -3.27
N VAL A 33 -11.45 2.89 -3.56
CA VAL A 33 -12.81 3.17 -4.06
C VAL A 33 -13.00 2.55 -5.45
N GLU A 34 -11.94 2.46 -6.23
CA GLU A 34 -11.88 1.85 -7.55
C GLU A 34 -11.87 0.31 -7.49
N GLY A 35 -11.66 -0.28 -6.31
CA GLY A 35 -11.69 -1.73 -6.09
C GLY A 35 -10.33 -2.42 -6.19
N ASP A 36 -9.24 -1.64 -6.21
CA ASP A 36 -7.89 -2.17 -6.14
C ASP A 36 -7.57 -2.64 -4.72
N LEU A 37 -6.98 -3.83 -4.61
CA LEU A 37 -6.53 -4.37 -3.32
C LEU A 37 -5.07 -3.98 -3.08
N LEU A 38 -4.84 -3.21 -2.02
CA LEU A 38 -3.51 -2.74 -1.63
C LEU A 38 -3.03 -3.49 -0.39
N LYS A 39 -1.72 -3.79 -0.35
CA LYS A 39 -1.01 -4.20 0.85
C LYS A 39 -0.09 -3.07 1.30
N ILE A 40 -0.25 -2.66 2.55
CA ILE A 40 0.54 -1.63 3.21
C ILE A 40 1.37 -2.31 4.28
N THR A 41 2.69 -2.15 4.20
CA THR A 41 3.64 -2.65 5.21
C THR A 41 4.39 -1.47 5.81
N GLU A 42 4.34 -1.35 7.13
CA GLU A 42 5.04 -0.31 7.90
C GLU A 42 6.35 -0.82 8.48
N TYR A 43 7.37 0.02 8.43
CA TYR A 43 8.72 -0.28 8.91
C TYR A 43 9.20 0.81 9.87
N ALA A 44 9.81 0.40 10.98
CA ALA A 44 10.64 1.25 11.82
C ALA A 44 12.04 1.34 11.24
N LEU A 45 12.62 2.53 11.26
CA LEU A 45 13.95 2.82 10.75
C LEU A 45 14.87 3.25 11.90
N THR A 46 16.05 2.64 11.97
CA THR A 46 17.13 3.04 12.89
C THR A 46 18.27 3.67 12.09
N GLY A 47 18.83 4.77 12.60
CA GLY A 47 19.93 5.48 11.94
C GLY A 47 19.51 6.20 10.65
N SER A 48 18.22 6.54 10.52
CA SER A 48 17.62 7.23 9.38
C SER A 48 17.20 8.65 9.74
N GLU A 49 17.06 9.51 8.74
CA GLU A 49 16.43 10.84 8.90
C GLU A 49 14.92 10.76 9.21
N PHE A 50 14.32 9.61 8.93
CA PHE A 50 12.93 9.28 9.23
C PHE A 50 12.85 8.17 10.28
N HIS A 51 11.87 8.24 11.17
CA HIS A 51 11.58 7.18 12.14
C HIS A 51 10.88 5.99 11.49
N TYR A 52 10.04 6.23 10.50
CA TYR A 52 9.22 5.19 9.85
C TYR A 52 9.14 5.36 8.34
N TYR A 53 8.83 4.27 7.64
CA TYR A 53 8.24 4.36 6.31
C TYR A 53 7.21 3.27 6.06
N SER A 54 6.20 3.58 5.23
CA SER A 54 5.24 2.62 4.72
C SER A 54 5.55 2.30 3.25
N LYS A 55 5.50 1.02 2.91
CA LYS A 55 5.53 0.49 1.54
C LYS A 55 4.11 0.16 1.13
N ILE A 56 3.65 0.68 0.00
CA ILE A 56 2.30 0.48 -0.53
C ILE A 56 2.42 -0.30 -1.84
N VAL A 57 1.87 -1.50 -1.87
CA VAL A 57 1.89 -2.42 -3.01
C VAL A 57 0.45 -2.62 -3.47
N ALA A 58 0.17 -2.43 -4.76
CA ALA A 58 -1.05 -2.93 -5.37
C ALA A 58 -0.87 -4.42 -5.63
N LEU A 59 -1.76 -5.24 -5.08
CA LEU A 59 -1.68 -6.69 -5.22
C LEU A 59 -2.06 -7.11 -6.63
N GLY A 60 -1.17 -7.89 -7.24
CA GLY A 60 -1.41 -8.49 -8.54
C GLY A 60 -2.52 -9.54 -8.48
N CYS A 61 -3.23 -9.72 -9.58
CA CYS A 61 -4.25 -10.76 -9.69
C CYS A 61 -3.94 -11.60 -10.92
N THR A 62 -4.07 -12.92 -10.79
CA THR A 62 -3.97 -13.87 -11.91
C THR A 62 -4.94 -13.55 -13.06
N THR A 63 -6.03 -12.83 -12.77
CA THR A 63 -7.00 -12.36 -13.75
C THR A 63 -7.09 -10.84 -13.69
N GLU A 64 -6.74 -10.17 -14.78
CA GLU A 64 -6.77 -8.72 -14.89
C GLU A 64 -8.18 -8.17 -14.61
N GLY A 65 -8.27 -7.13 -13.78
CA GLY A 65 -9.53 -6.46 -13.42
C GLY A 65 -10.41 -7.21 -12.40
N PHE A 66 -10.11 -8.47 -12.06
CA PHE A 66 -10.98 -9.29 -11.23
C PHE A 66 -11.25 -8.69 -9.84
N TYR A 67 -10.23 -8.14 -9.18
CA TYR A 67 -10.41 -7.52 -7.86
C TYR A 67 -11.38 -6.34 -7.90
N ALA A 68 -11.27 -5.47 -8.91
CA ALA A 68 -12.16 -4.33 -9.07
C ALA A 68 -13.60 -4.76 -9.36
N ASP A 69 -13.79 -5.67 -10.32
CA ASP A 69 -15.11 -6.16 -10.72
C ASP A 69 -15.81 -6.89 -9.55
N HIS A 70 -15.08 -7.75 -8.83
CA HIS A 70 -15.63 -8.52 -7.71
C HIS A 70 -15.89 -7.64 -6.50
N ALA A 71 -15.02 -6.68 -6.20
CA ALA A 71 -15.24 -5.69 -5.15
C ALA A 71 -16.48 -4.82 -5.45
N GLU A 72 -16.66 -4.36 -6.70
CA GLU A 72 -17.85 -3.60 -7.10
C GLU A 72 -19.12 -4.43 -6.93
N PHE A 73 -19.08 -5.71 -7.35
CA PHE A 73 -20.19 -6.64 -7.15
C PHE A 73 -20.55 -6.75 -5.65
N LEU A 74 -19.59 -6.98 -4.76
CA LEU A 74 -19.85 -7.12 -3.32
C LEU A 74 -20.31 -5.79 -2.68
N ARG A 75 -19.76 -4.65 -3.11
CA ARG A 75 -20.24 -3.33 -2.69
C ARG A 75 -21.68 -3.07 -3.08
N SER A 76 -22.10 -3.50 -4.27
CA SER A 76 -23.51 -3.40 -4.71
C SER A 76 -24.46 -4.21 -3.79
N HIS A 77 -23.93 -5.24 -3.13
CA HIS A 77 -24.64 -6.05 -2.12
C HIS A 77 -24.49 -5.52 -0.68
N ARG A 78 -23.86 -4.36 -0.50
CA ARG A 78 -23.64 -3.68 0.78
C ARG A 78 -22.76 -4.44 1.79
N PHE A 79 -21.83 -5.26 1.31
CA PHE A 79 -20.79 -5.81 2.16
C PHE A 79 -19.81 -4.70 2.61
N SER A 80 -19.22 -4.87 3.80
CA SER A 80 -18.18 -3.97 4.30
C SER A 80 -16.85 -4.24 3.59
N ASP A 81 -15.99 -3.22 3.50
CA ASP A 81 -14.67 -3.38 2.89
C ASP A 81 -13.83 -4.46 3.60
N GLU A 82 -13.92 -4.58 4.94
CA GLU A 82 -13.25 -5.66 5.69
C GLU A 82 -13.68 -7.06 5.22
N HIS A 83 -14.97 -7.27 4.95
CA HIS A 83 -15.47 -8.54 4.45
C HIS A 83 -15.00 -8.81 3.03
N ILE A 84 -15.05 -7.78 2.17
CA ILE A 84 -14.61 -7.87 0.78
C ILE A 84 -13.12 -8.22 0.73
N ILE A 85 -12.28 -7.53 1.50
CA ILE A 85 -10.84 -7.80 1.59
C ILE A 85 -10.60 -9.26 2.00
N GLY A 86 -11.31 -9.73 3.03
CA GLY A 86 -11.21 -11.13 3.47
C GLY A 86 -11.52 -12.11 2.34
N GLU A 87 -12.63 -11.90 1.63
CA GLU A 87 -13.04 -12.74 0.50
C GLU A 87 -12.01 -12.71 -0.64
N LEU A 88 -11.54 -11.52 -1.04
CA LEU A 88 -10.55 -11.38 -2.12
C LEU A 88 -9.23 -12.11 -1.82
N LEU A 89 -8.80 -12.13 -0.56
CA LEU A 89 -7.61 -12.84 -0.12
C LEU A 89 -7.84 -14.36 -0.06
N GLU A 90 -9.03 -14.81 0.36
CA GLU A 90 -9.38 -16.23 0.44
C GLU A 90 -9.54 -16.91 -0.92
N LEU A 91 -9.87 -16.14 -1.97
CA LEU A 91 -10.03 -16.66 -3.34
C LEU A 91 -8.71 -17.21 -3.94
N GLY A 92 -7.55 -16.91 -3.34
CA GLY A 92 -6.26 -17.45 -3.77
C GLY A 92 -5.82 -16.97 -5.16
N MET A 93 -6.36 -15.83 -5.60
CA MET A 93 -6.11 -15.25 -6.93
C MET A 93 -4.90 -14.31 -6.98
N HIS A 94 -4.22 -14.11 -5.85
CA HIS A 94 -3.06 -13.23 -5.73
C HIS A 94 -1.87 -13.78 -6.53
N ALA A 95 -1.35 -12.95 -7.44
CA ALA A 95 -0.15 -13.23 -8.22
C ALA A 95 0.98 -12.28 -7.79
N GLU A 96 1.89 -12.76 -6.94
CA GLU A 96 3.00 -11.95 -6.39
C GLU A 96 3.92 -11.36 -7.48
N GLU A 97 4.00 -12.00 -8.65
CA GLU A 97 4.79 -11.55 -9.79
C GLU A 97 4.23 -10.30 -10.47
N ASP A 98 2.93 -10.04 -10.30
CA ASP A 98 2.23 -8.86 -10.81
C ASP A 98 2.08 -7.76 -9.76
N ASP A 99 2.61 -7.97 -8.55
CA ASP A 99 2.59 -6.97 -7.48
C ASP A 99 3.33 -5.70 -7.91
N THR A 100 2.63 -4.57 -7.83
CA THR A 100 3.18 -3.29 -8.26
C THR A 100 3.42 -2.38 -7.06
N LEU A 101 4.67 -1.93 -6.88
CA LEU A 101 4.98 -0.89 -5.90
C LEU A 101 4.42 0.45 -6.38
N ILE A 102 3.35 0.92 -5.72
CA ILE A 102 2.67 2.16 -6.10
C ILE A 102 3.00 3.33 -5.18
N GLY A 103 3.59 3.07 -4.01
CA GLY A 103 3.86 4.13 -3.06
C GLY A 103 4.90 3.79 -2.00
N ARG A 104 5.61 4.84 -1.58
CA ARG A 104 6.40 4.87 -0.34
C ARG A 104 6.16 6.19 0.36
N VAL A 105 5.97 6.12 1.67
CA VAL A 105 5.74 7.29 2.52
C VAL A 105 6.67 7.18 3.71
N ALA A 106 7.64 8.09 3.83
CA ALA A 106 8.48 8.19 5.02
C ALA A 106 7.95 9.28 5.94
N TYR A 107 7.94 9.04 7.24
CA TYR A 107 7.38 9.94 8.23
C TYR A 107 8.11 9.83 9.57
N ASN A 108 7.98 10.88 10.38
CA ASN A 108 8.50 10.96 11.73
C ASN A 108 7.35 10.91 12.72
N ASP A 109 7.67 10.59 13.99
CA ASP A 109 6.71 10.78 15.07
C ASP A 109 6.23 12.23 15.09
N PHE A 110 4.92 12.42 15.13
CA PHE A 110 4.34 13.73 15.34
C PHE A 110 4.46 14.09 16.82
N THR A 111 5.40 14.96 17.16
CA THR A 111 5.44 15.62 18.46
C THR A 111 4.50 16.82 18.46
N PHE A 112 3.42 16.75 19.23
CA PHE A 112 2.59 17.90 19.55
C PHE A 112 3.29 18.70 20.66
N PHE A 113 4.06 19.73 20.29
CA PHE A 113 4.59 20.73 21.22
C PHE A 113 3.69 21.96 21.24
#